data_AF-A0A4R8DBA6-F1
#
_entry.id   AF-A0A4R8DBA6-F1
#
_cell.length_a   1.000
_cell.length_b   1.000
_cell.length_c   1.000
_cell.angle_alpha   90.00
_cell.angle_beta   90.00
_cell.angle_gamma   90.00
#
_symmetry.space_group_name_H-M   'P 1'
#
loop_
_entity.id
_entity.type
_entity.pdbx_description
1 polymer ?
#
loop_
_entity_poly.entity_id
_entity_poly.type
_entity_poly.pdbx_seq_one_letter_code
_entity_poly.pdbx_strand_id
1 'polypeptide(L)'
;MLNRIHEARKNESGFTLIELLMVIIILGVLSGIVVFAVNGIQDRGAESACKTDVKTVAVAAEAAYAQNEAYPLTMTALVASGFLHSEAASVEYAATATAITTLQGAATSKCAGFKG
;
A
#
# COMPACT_ATOMS: atom_id res chain seq x y z
N MET A 1 21.91 -56.29 18.77
CA MET A 1 21.57 -54.84 18.62
C MET A 1 21.16 -54.44 17.19
N LEU A 2 21.54 -55.19 16.15
CA LEU A 2 21.23 -54.87 14.74
C LEU A 2 19.74 -54.99 14.34
N ASN A 3 18.91 -55.74 15.07
CA ASN A 3 17.48 -55.93 14.73
C ASN A 3 16.59 -54.70 15.00
N ARG A 4 17.02 -53.73 15.81
CA ARG A 4 16.22 -52.52 16.09
C ARG A 4 16.27 -51.47 14.98
N ILE A 5 17.26 -51.54 14.08
CA ILE A 5 17.45 -50.54 13.02
C ILE A 5 16.52 -50.82 11.81
N HIS A 6 16.14 -52.08 11.57
CA HIS A 6 15.21 -52.45 10.50
C HIS A 6 13.74 -52.11 10.81
N GLU A 7 13.33 -52.13 12.08
CA GLU A 7 12.01 -51.67 12.52
C GLU A 7 11.84 -50.16 12.31
N ALA A 8 12.88 -49.37 12.59
CA ALA A 8 12.85 -47.91 12.43
C ALA A 8 12.63 -47.47 10.97
N ARG A 9 13.23 -48.17 9.99
CA ARG A 9 13.06 -47.87 8.56
C ARG A 9 11.74 -48.34 7.96
N LYS A 10 11.01 -49.24 8.62
CA LYS A 10 9.72 -49.75 8.12
C LYS A 10 8.59 -48.72 8.29
N ASN A 11 8.79 -47.73 9.15
CA ASN A 11 7.90 -46.59 9.36
C ASN A 11 8.33 -45.33 8.58
N GLU A 12 9.37 -45.40 7.75
CA GLU A 12 9.72 -44.32 6.82
C GLU A 12 8.91 -44.49 5.53
N SER A 13 7.62 -44.13 5.59
CA SER A 13 6.79 -44.00 4.39
C SER A 13 7.29 -42.84 3.54
N GLY A 14 7.95 -43.14 2.42
CA GLY A 14 8.36 -42.13 1.45
C GLY A 14 7.16 -41.51 0.73
N PHE A 15 7.23 -40.21 0.46
CA PHE A 15 6.29 -39.53 -0.44
C PHE A 15 6.35 -40.18 -1.82
N THR A 16 5.19 -40.45 -2.40
CA THR A 16 5.12 -40.95 -3.78
C THR A 16 5.46 -39.82 -4.75
N LEU A 17 6.12 -40.16 -5.87
CA LEU A 17 6.41 -39.17 -6.92
C LEU A 17 5.13 -38.54 -7.48
N ILE A 18 4.02 -39.28 -7.50
CA ILE A 18 2.73 -38.78 -7.95
C ILE A 18 2.10 -37.78 -6.99
N GLU A 19 2.31 -37.93 -5.67
CA GLU A 19 1.87 -36.94 -4.68
C GLU A 19 2.56 -35.60 -4.88
N LEU A 20 3.88 -35.59 -5.11
CA LEU A 20 4.59 -34.34 -5.36
C LEU A 20 4.25 -33.76 -6.74
N LEU A 21 4.04 -34.60 -7.75
CA LEU A 21 3.69 -34.17 -9.12
C LEU A 21 2.33 -33.46 -9.17
N MET A 22 1.29 -34.03 -8.55
CA MET A 22 -0.04 -33.42 -8.55
C MET A 22 -0.04 -32.08 -7.80
N VAL A 23 0.70 -31.98 -6.70
CA VAL A 23 0.77 -30.75 -5.90
C VAL A 23 1.37 -29.59 -6.69
N ILE A 24 2.50 -29.81 -7.37
CA ILE A 24 3.11 -28.73 -8.18
C ILE A 24 2.22 -28.33 -9.37
N ILE A 25 1.44 -29.26 -9.92
CA ILE A 25 0.45 -28.96 -10.97
C ILE A 25 -0.64 -28.05 -10.42
N ILE A 26 -1.23 -28.39 -9.27
CA ILE A 26 -2.28 -27.57 -8.64
C ILE A 26 -1.74 -26.20 -8.25
N LEU A 27 -0.56 -26.13 -7.62
CA LEU A 27 0.09 -24.87 -7.28
C LEU A 27 0.44 -24.05 -8.53
N GLY A 28 0.83 -24.68 -9.63
CA GLY A 28 1.05 -24.04 -10.92
C GLY A 28 -0.21 -23.35 -11.46
N VAL A 29 -1.36 -24.03 -11.46
CA VAL A 29 -2.62 -23.45 -11.91
C VAL A 29 -3.12 -22.34 -10.98
N LEU A 30 -3.09 -22.57 -9.66
CA LEU A 30 -3.54 -21.59 -8.67
C LEU A 30 -2.68 -20.33 -8.68
N SER A 31 -1.35 -20.48 -8.72
CA SER A 31 -0.42 -19.34 -8.75
C SER A 31 -0.64 -18.45 -9.97
N GLY A 32 -0.94 -19.02 -11.14
CA GLY A 32 -1.22 -18.25 -12.35
C GLY A 32 -2.40 -17.29 -12.21
N ILE A 33 -3.49 -17.71 -11.56
CA ILE A 33 -4.69 -16.87 -11.34
C ILE A 33 -4.41 -15.79 -10.29
N VAL A 34 -3.70 -16.16 -9.22
CA VAL A 34 -3.43 -15.28 -8.07
C VAL A 34 -2.62 -14.04 -8.48
N VAL A 35 -1.65 -14.16 -9.40
CA VAL A 35 -0.82 -13.03 -9.82
C VAL A 35 -1.66 -11.88 -10.40
N PHE A 36 -2.60 -12.19 -11.31
CA PHE A 36 -3.47 -11.16 -11.89
C PHE A 36 -4.44 -10.56 -10.87
N ALA A 37 -4.98 -11.38 -9.97
CA ALA A 37 -5.88 -10.92 -8.91
C ALA A 37 -5.19 -9.95 -7.94
N VAL A 38 -3.95 -10.26 -7.52
CA VAL A 38 -3.19 -9.46 -6.56
C VAL A 38 -2.78 -8.11 -7.14
N ASN A 39 -2.32 -8.06 -8.39
CA ASN A 39 -1.95 -6.79 -9.03
C ASN A 39 -3.11 -5.78 -9.02
N GLY A 40 -4.32 -6.21 -9.38
CA GLY A 40 -5.50 -5.34 -9.34
C GLY A 40 -5.89 -4.87 -7.93
N ILE A 41 -5.65 -5.69 -6.89
CA ILE A 41 -5.91 -5.30 -5.50
C ILE A 41 -4.89 -4.26 -5.03
N GLN A 42 -3.61 -4.44 -5.35
CA GLN A 42 -2.56 -3.50 -4.99
C GLN A 42 -2.79 -2.12 -5.62
N ASP A 43 -3.16 -2.07 -6.91
CA ASP A 43 -3.45 -0.82 -7.60
C ASP A 43 -4.62 -0.05 -6.94
N ARG A 44 -5.73 -0.74 -6.65
CA ARG A 44 -6.88 -0.14 -5.96
C ARG A 44 -6.54 0.29 -4.53
N GLY A 45 -5.69 -0.48 -3.85
CA GLY A 45 -5.19 -0.15 -2.52
C GLY A 45 -4.36 1.14 -2.53
N ALA A 46 -3.42 1.27 -3.47
CA ALA A 46 -2.59 2.46 -3.65
C ALA A 46 -3.42 3.70 -4.03
N GLU A 47 -4.42 3.54 -4.92
CA GLU A 47 -5.35 4.61 -5.26
C GLU A 47 -6.16 5.08 -4.04
N SER A 48 -6.69 4.13 -3.25
CA SER A 48 -7.48 4.44 -2.06
C SER A 48 -6.66 5.09 -0.94
N ALA A 49 -5.43 4.62 -0.74
CA ALA A 49 -4.48 5.22 0.19
C ALA A 49 -4.20 6.67 -0.18
N CYS A 50 -3.84 6.93 -1.44
CA CYS A 50 -3.59 8.30 -1.88
C CYS A 50 -4.84 9.20 -1.77
N LYS A 51 -6.04 8.74 -2.13
CA LYS A 51 -7.26 9.54 -1.95
C LYS A 51 -7.47 9.93 -0.48
N THR A 52 -7.05 9.07 0.44
CA THR A 52 -7.07 9.36 1.87
C THR A 52 -6.00 10.39 2.24
N ASP A 53 -4.80 10.29 1.67
CA ASP A 53 -3.73 11.27 1.87
C ASP A 53 -4.15 12.67 1.43
N VAL A 54 -4.74 12.81 0.22
CA VAL A 54 -5.23 14.10 -0.30
C VAL A 54 -6.25 14.72 0.65
N LYS A 55 -7.22 13.93 1.14
CA LYS A 55 -8.21 14.40 2.12
C LYS A 55 -7.57 14.77 3.45
N THR A 56 -6.56 14.03 3.89
CA THR A 56 -5.84 14.31 5.13
C THR A 56 -5.10 15.64 5.02
N VAL A 57 -4.43 15.90 3.90
CA VAL A 57 -3.79 17.19 3.61
C VAL A 57 -4.82 18.31 3.54
N ALA A 58 -5.99 18.08 2.92
CA ALA A 58 -7.08 19.05 2.87
C ALA A 58 -7.49 19.49 4.28
N VAL A 59 -7.81 18.52 5.14
CA VAL A 59 -8.23 18.77 6.53
C VAL A 59 -7.14 19.48 7.32
N ALA A 60 -5.87 19.10 7.13
CA ALA A 60 -4.75 19.75 7.78
C ALA A 60 -4.58 21.22 7.33
N ALA A 61 -4.74 21.51 6.04
CA ALA A 61 -4.69 22.86 5.50
C ALA A 61 -5.83 23.73 6.04
N GLU A 62 -7.06 23.20 6.09
CA GLU A 62 -8.21 23.88 6.68
C GLU A 62 -8.03 24.12 8.19
N ALA A 63 -7.47 23.15 8.92
CA ALA A 63 -7.16 23.32 10.33
C ALA A 63 -6.09 24.40 10.56
N ALA A 64 -5.11 24.51 9.68
CA ALA A 64 -4.09 25.56 9.72
C ALA A 64 -4.69 26.94 9.46
N TYR A 65 -5.58 27.05 8.47
CA TYR A 65 -6.31 28.28 8.19
C TYR A 65 -7.19 28.70 9.38
N ALA A 66 -7.90 27.75 10.00
CA ALA A 66 -8.76 28.04 11.15
C ALA A 66 -7.99 28.59 12.37
N GLN A 67 -6.71 28.26 12.54
CA GLN A 67 -5.89 28.76 13.64
C GLN A 67 -5.11 30.02 13.31
N ASN A 68 -4.65 30.16 12.06
CA ASN A 68 -3.68 31.20 11.68
C ASN A 68 -4.26 32.23 10.72
N GLU A 69 -5.53 32.10 10.32
CA GLU A 69 -6.19 32.91 9.28
C GLU A 69 -5.44 32.93 7.94
N ALA A 70 -4.56 31.94 7.73
CA ALA A 70 -3.76 31.80 6.53
C ALA A 70 -3.44 30.33 6.24
N TYR A 71 -3.53 29.95 4.96
CA TYR A 71 -3.07 28.64 4.53
C TYR A 71 -1.53 28.63 4.46
N PRO A 72 -0.88 27.57 4.94
CA PRO A 72 0.56 27.42 4.73
C PRO A 72 0.83 27.18 3.25
N LEU A 73 1.85 27.85 2.68
CA LEU A 73 2.08 27.89 1.23
C LEU A 73 2.56 26.56 0.64
N THR A 74 3.18 25.72 1.46
CA THR A 74 3.77 24.43 1.07
C THR A 74 3.40 23.34 2.07
N MET A 75 3.47 22.09 1.64
CA MET A 75 3.20 20.95 2.53
C MET A 75 4.25 20.84 3.65
N THR A 76 5.50 21.22 3.37
CA THR A 76 6.54 21.34 4.39
C THR A 76 6.15 22.31 5.49
N ALA A 77 5.48 23.42 5.15
CA ALA A 77 5.00 24.37 6.13
C ALA A 77 3.89 23.78 7.00
N LEU A 78 2.99 22.95 6.44
CA LEU A 78 1.99 22.20 7.23
C LEU A 78 2.65 21.26 8.25
N VAL A 79 3.73 20.59 7.85
CA VAL A 79 4.49 19.70 8.75
C VAL A 79 5.20 20.51 9.84
N ALA A 80 5.88 21.59 9.46
CA ALA A 80 6.61 22.45 10.40
C ALA A 80 5.68 23.11 11.43
N SER A 81 4.44 23.41 11.06
CA SER A 81 3.43 23.97 11.95
C SER A 81 2.62 22.91 12.71
N GLY A 82 2.95 21.62 12.56
CA GLY A 82 2.41 20.52 13.35
C GLY A 82 1.00 20.05 12.95
N PHE A 83 0.46 20.56 11.85
CA PHE A 83 -0.83 20.13 11.30
C PHE A 83 -0.76 18.80 10.57
N LEU A 84 0.45 18.39 10.18
CA LEU A 84 0.70 17.18 9.40
C LEU A 84 1.96 16.49 9.93
N HIS A 85 1.93 15.16 10.09
CA HIS A 85 3.04 14.44 10.69
C HIS A 85 4.27 14.30 9.77
N SER A 86 4.03 14.07 8.47
CA SER A 86 5.07 13.87 7.46
C SER A 86 4.55 14.17 6.06
N GLU A 87 5.38 14.71 5.18
CA GLU A 87 4.99 15.00 3.80
C GLU A 87 4.48 13.77 3.04
N ALA A 88 3.33 13.92 2.37
CA ALA A 88 2.73 12.85 1.57
C ALA A 88 3.23 12.93 0.12
N ALA A 89 4.20 12.09 -0.26
CA ALA A 89 4.76 12.06 -1.62
C ALA A 89 3.73 11.74 -2.72
N SER A 90 2.57 11.19 -2.34
CA SER A 90 1.42 10.91 -3.19
C SER A 90 0.56 12.15 -3.48
N VAL A 91 0.83 13.30 -2.86
CA VAL A 91 0.01 14.52 -2.93
C VAL A 91 0.81 15.72 -3.39
N GLU A 92 0.29 16.45 -4.37
CA GLU A 92 0.73 17.79 -4.73
C GLU A 92 -0.12 18.82 -3.99
N TYR A 93 0.53 19.68 -3.21
CA TYR A 93 -0.09 20.76 -2.47
C TYR A 93 0.60 22.09 -2.76
N ALA A 94 -0.19 23.10 -3.09
CA ALA A 94 0.24 24.50 -3.18
C ALA A 94 -0.91 25.42 -2.77
N ALA A 95 -0.59 26.47 -2.05
CA ALA A 95 -1.56 27.47 -1.61
C ALA A 95 -0.96 28.88 -1.64
N THR A 96 -1.84 29.87 -1.66
CA THR A 96 -1.57 31.24 -1.22
C THR A 96 -2.09 31.41 0.21
N ALA A 97 -1.80 32.55 0.86
CA ALA A 97 -2.29 32.79 2.22
C ALA A 97 -3.82 32.66 2.35
N THR A 98 -4.59 32.89 1.29
CA THR A 98 -6.06 32.94 1.35
C THR A 98 -6.77 31.85 0.57
N ALA A 99 -6.05 31.03 -0.22
CA ALA A 99 -6.67 29.97 -1.00
C ALA A 99 -5.70 28.84 -1.32
N ILE A 100 -6.19 27.61 -1.30
CA ILE A 100 -5.50 26.45 -1.86
C ILE A 100 -5.59 26.52 -3.39
N THR A 101 -4.45 26.52 -4.08
CA THR A 101 -4.39 26.59 -5.55
C THR A 101 -4.25 25.21 -6.18
N THR A 102 -3.57 24.29 -5.49
CA THR A 102 -3.38 22.91 -5.93
C THR A 102 -3.52 21.99 -4.74
N LEU A 103 -4.42 21.01 -4.85
CA LEU A 103 -4.54 19.91 -3.90
C LEU A 103 -5.03 18.68 -4.67
N GLN A 104 -4.11 17.83 -5.07
CA GLN A 104 -4.42 16.67 -5.90
C GLN A 104 -3.42 15.53 -5.70
N GLY A 105 -3.81 14.34 -6.12
CA GLY A 105 -2.87 13.23 -6.25
C GLY A 105 -1.72 13.58 -7.20
N ALA A 106 -0.48 13.35 -6.76
CA ALA A 106 0.73 13.62 -7.54
C ALA A 106 0.70 12.89 -8.87
N ALA A 107 1.26 13.47 -9.94
CA ALA A 107 1.21 12.87 -11.28
C ALA A 107 1.86 11.46 -11.36
N THR A 108 2.78 11.16 -10.45
CA THR A 108 3.48 9.86 -10.35
C THR A 108 2.70 8.80 -9.57
N SER A 109 1.57 9.17 -8.96
CA SER A 109 0.78 8.30 -8.08
C SER A 109 -0.42 7.67 -8.79
N LYS A 110 -0.98 6.61 -8.21
CA LYS A 110 -2.13 5.87 -8.78
C LYS A 110 -3.47 6.62 -8.71
N CYS A 111 -3.50 7.76 -8.03
CA CYS A 111 -4.66 8.64 -7.84
C CYS A 111 -4.51 9.96 -8.62
N ALA A 112 -3.58 10.04 -9.58
CA ALA A 112 -3.27 11.27 -10.32
C ALA A 112 -4.55 11.97 -10.82
N GLY A 113 -4.67 13.27 -10.53
CA GLY A 113 -5.82 14.08 -10.91
C GLY A 113 -7.05 13.98 -9.99
N PHE A 114 -7.03 13.13 -8.96
CA PHE A 114 -8.00 13.23 -7.87
C PHE A 114 -7.80 14.54 -7.12
N LYS A 115 -8.85 15.35 -6.98
CA LYS A 115 -8.82 16.63 -6.28
C LYS A 115 -9.46 16.49 -4.89
N GLY A 116 -8.80 17.11 -3.91
CA GLY A 116 -9.27 17.23 -2.52
C GLY A 116 -10.30 18.32 -2.34
#